data_AF-T1BYX8-F1
#
_entry.id   AF-T1BYX8-F1
#
_cell.length_a   1.000
_cell.length_b   1.000
_cell.length_c   1.000
_cell.angle_alpha   90.00
_cell.angle_beta   90.00
_cell.angle_gamma   90.00
#
_symmetry.space_group_name_H-M   'P 1'
#
loop_
_entity.id
_entity.type
_entity.pdbx_description
1 polymer ?
#
loop_
_entity_poly.entity_id
_entity_poly.type
_entity_poly.pdbx_seq_one_letter_code
_entity_poly.pdbx_strand_id
1 'polypeptide(L)'
;MSPTPASPGRSWLRALLLALLVATANFGLWAWVNRPVDAPGWTGPIHGFAYSAYRRFQSPLTGDYPTPAEISADLAMLSHYTHRIRTYASLQTPEIPRLARNYGMHVMAGAWLDSDKRHNEKELQALIE
;
A
#
# COMPACT_ATOMS: atom_id res chain seq x y z
N MET A 1 -30.21 -43.99 -41.53
CA MET A 1 -30.09 -42.53 -41.77
C MET A 1 -28.84 -42.05 -41.05
N SER A 2 -27.76 -41.81 -41.79
CA SER A 2 -26.52 -41.27 -41.22
C SER A 2 -26.70 -39.77 -40.96
N PRO A 3 -26.36 -39.24 -39.77
CA PRO A 3 -26.54 -37.82 -39.49
C PRO A 3 -25.66 -36.99 -40.42
N THR A 4 -26.25 -36.00 -41.08
CA THR A 4 -25.53 -35.06 -41.94
C THR A 4 -24.50 -34.29 -41.10
N PRO A 5 -23.22 -34.25 -41.48
CA PRO A 5 -22.22 -33.50 -40.72
C PRO A 5 -22.59 -32.02 -40.72
N ALA A 6 -22.63 -31.42 -39.53
CA ALA A 6 -22.89 -29.99 -39.40
C ALA A 6 -21.84 -29.20 -40.19
N SER A 7 -22.29 -28.27 -41.04
CA SER A 7 -21.40 -27.37 -41.79
C SER A 7 -20.45 -26.65 -40.81
N PRO A 8 -19.12 -26.77 -40.98
CA PRO A 8 -18.14 -26.21 -40.05
C PRO A 8 -18.36 -24.71 -39.78
N GLY A 9 -18.74 -23.92 -40.80
CA GLY A 9 -18.97 -22.49 -40.62
C GLY A 9 -20.16 -22.16 -39.71
N ARG A 10 -21.19 -23.02 -39.67
CA ARG A 10 -22.41 -22.79 -38.87
C ARG A 10 -22.22 -23.17 -37.40
N SER A 11 -21.36 -24.14 -37.10
CA SER A 11 -20.97 -24.46 -35.71
C SER A 11 -20.02 -23.41 -35.13
N TRP A 12 -19.08 -22.90 -35.92
CA TRP A 12 -18.18 -21.81 -35.49
C TRP A 12 -18.93 -20.50 -35.20
N LEU A 13 -19.88 -20.11 -36.05
CA LEU A 13 -20.71 -18.92 -35.79
C LEU A 13 -21.50 -19.06 -34.48
N ARG A 14 -22.08 -20.22 -34.21
CA ARG A 14 -22.82 -20.49 -32.96
C ARG A 14 -21.90 -20.43 -31.74
N ALA A 15 -20.69 -20.99 -31.85
CA ALA A 15 -19.70 -20.92 -30.78
C ALA A 15 -19.28 -19.47 -30.48
N LEU A 16 -19.04 -18.66 -31.52
CA LEU A 16 -18.72 -17.24 -31.36
C LEU A 16 -19.87 -16.46 -30.73
N LEU A 17 -21.10 -16.70 -31.15
CA LEU A 17 -22.29 -16.07 -30.56
C LEU A 17 -22.47 -16.45 -29.09
N LEU A 18 -22.26 -17.73 -28.75
CA LEU A 18 -22.32 -18.19 -27.36
C LEU A 18 -21.21 -17.58 -26.51
N ALA A 19 -19.98 -17.53 -27.01
CA ALA A 19 -18.86 -16.91 -26.33
C ALA A 19 -19.10 -15.41 -26.09
N LEU A 20 -19.63 -14.71 -27.09
CA LEU A 20 -19.99 -13.30 -26.96
C LEU A 20 -21.08 -13.11 -25.90
N LEU A 21 -22.14 -13.91 -25.93
CA LEU A 21 -23.22 -13.85 -24.95
C LEU A 21 -22.71 -14.06 -23.52
N VAL A 22 -21.85 -15.07 -23.32
CA VAL A 22 -21.26 -15.34 -22.00
C VAL A 22 -20.35 -14.19 -21.57
N ALA A 23 -19.52 -13.65 -22.47
CA ALA A 23 -18.65 -12.52 -22.17
C ALA A 23 -19.45 -11.26 -21.80
N THR A 24 -20.49 -10.93 -22.55
CA THR A 24 -21.36 -9.77 -22.28
C THR A 24 -22.14 -9.95 -20.98
N ALA A 25 -22.66 -11.14 -20.71
CA ALA A 25 -23.36 -11.44 -19.45
C ALA A 25 -22.42 -11.31 -18.24
N ASN A 26 -21.20 -11.84 -18.33
CA ASN A 26 -20.19 -11.71 -17.28
C ASN A 26 -19.80 -10.26 -17.04
N PHE A 27 -19.47 -9.52 -18.11
CA PHE A 27 -19.11 -8.11 -18.00
C PHE A 27 -20.26 -7.27 -17.46
N GLY A 28 -21.49 -7.51 -17.93
CA GLY A 28 -22.68 -6.80 -17.48
C GLY A 28 -23.01 -7.07 -16.01
N LEU A 29 -22.93 -8.33 -15.57
CA LEU A 29 -23.11 -8.69 -14.16
C LEU A 29 -22.02 -8.05 -13.28
N TRP A 30 -20.76 -8.14 -13.71
CA TRP A 30 -19.65 -7.50 -13.02
C TRP A 30 -19.84 -5.99 -12.93
N ALA A 31 -20.18 -5.31 -14.02
CA ALA A 31 -20.39 -3.86 -14.04
C ALA A 31 -21.60 -3.43 -13.21
N TRP A 32 -22.62 -4.28 -13.07
CA TRP A 32 -23.78 -4.02 -12.23
C TRP A 32 -23.47 -4.18 -10.73
N VAL A 33 -22.74 -5.22 -10.35
CA VAL A 33 -22.36 -5.48 -8.94
C VAL A 33 -21.22 -4.56 -8.49
N ASN A 34 -20.24 -4.31 -9.36
CA ASN A 34 -19.01 -3.57 -9.08
C ASN A 34 -19.11 -2.11 -9.55
N ARG A 35 -20.23 -1.45 -9.24
CA ARG A 35 -20.34 -0.02 -9.52
C ARG A 35 -19.35 0.74 -8.64
N PRO A 36 -18.51 1.63 -9.22
CA PRO A 36 -17.64 2.47 -8.42
C PRO A 36 -18.52 3.34 -7.52
N VAL A 37 -18.22 3.31 -6.23
CA VAL A 37 -18.78 4.24 -5.25
C VAL A 37 -17.76 5.36 -5.09
N ASP A 38 -18.18 6.60 -5.33
CA ASP A 38 -17.32 7.74 -5.02
C ASP A 38 -17.09 7.78 -3.52
N ALA A 39 -15.81 7.82 -3.12
CA ALA A 39 -15.49 8.10 -1.75
C ALA A 39 -16.03 9.50 -1.41
N PRO A 40 -16.69 9.69 -0.25
CA PRO A 40 -17.13 11.02 0.16
C PRO A 40 -15.92 11.95 0.20
N GLY A 41 -16.09 13.18 -0.28
CA GLY A 41 -15.04 14.20 -0.21
C GLY A 41 -14.61 14.42 1.25
N TRP A 42 -13.31 14.43 1.50
CA TRP A 42 -12.74 14.66 2.83
C TRP A 42 -12.16 16.07 2.92
N THR A 43 -12.60 16.85 3.90
CA THR A 43 -12.16 18.24 4.11
C THR A 43 -11.49 18.46 5.48
N GLY A 44 -11.27 17.39 6.25
CA GLY A 44 -10.66 17.46 7.58
C GLY A 44 -9.13 17.28 7.57
N PRO A 45 -8.46 17.53 8.71
CA PRO A 45 -7.04 17.19 8.86
C PRO A 45 -6.84 15.68 8.80
N ILE A 46 -5.70 15.23 8.29
CA ILE A 46 -5.36 13.82 8.28
C ILE A 46 -4.93 13.41 9.69
N HIS A 47 -5.61 12.43 10.28
CA HIS A 47 -5.34 12.01 11.66
C HIS A 47 -3.93 11.45 11.89
N GLY A 48 -3.29 10.95 10.84
CA GLY A 48 -1.89 10.57 10.87
C GLY A 48 -1.48 9.80 9.62
N PHE A 49 -0.18 9.71 9.38
CA PHE A 49 0.38 8.90 8.31
C PHE A 49 1.17 7.72 8.84
N ALA A 50 1.08 6.59 8.16
CA ALA A 50 2.13 5.59 8.24
C ALA A 50 3.32 6.09 7.42
N TYR A 51 4.46 6.26 8.08
CA TYR A 51 5.64 6.89 7.51
C TYR A 51 6.80 5.90 7.47
N SER A 52 7.47 5.88 6.32
CA SER A 52 8.72 5.19 6.09
C SER A 52 9.62 6.17 5.35
N ALA A 53 10.82 6.40 5.89
CA ALA A 53 11.67 7.50 5.45
C ALA A 53 12.48 7.22 4.18
N TYR A 54 12.38 6.01 3.63
CA TYR A 54 13.10 5.63 2.42
C TYR A 54 12.57 6.40 1.20
N ARG A 55 13.48 7.08 0.51
CA ARG A 55 13.23 7.75 -0.76
C ARG A 55 13.42 6.80 -1.93
N ARG A 56 13.24 7.35 -3.13
CA ARG A 56 13.45 6.62 -4.38
C ARG A 56 14.86 6.03 -4.39
N PHE A 57 14.95 4.71 -4.60
CA PHE A 57 16.16 3.89 -4.63
C PHE A 57 16.79 3.54 -3.27
N GLN A 58 16.28 4.06 -2.17
CA GLN A 58 16.69 3.64 -0.83
C GLN A 58 15.90 2.40 -0.40
N SER A 59 16.54 1.52 0.35
CA SER A 59 15.90 0.31 0.85
C SER A 59 16.68 -0.28 2.02
N PRO A 60 15.99 -0.77 3.07
CA PRO A 60 16.64 -1.52 4.14
C PRO A 60 17.28 -2.81 3.61
N LEU A 61 16.75 -3.38 2.52
CA LEU A 61 17.28 -4.61 1.92
C LEU A 61 18.64 -4.41 1.25
N THR A 62 18.92 -3.19 0.78
CA THR A 62 20.22 -2.81 0.19
C THR A 62 21.13 -2.10 1.19
N GLY A 63 20.66 -1.88 2.42
CA GLY A 63 21.39 -1.11 3.44
C GLY A 63 21.52 0.38 3.12
N ASP A 64 20.69 0.90 2.21
CA ASP A 64 20.68 2.32 1.84
C ASP A 64 19.61 3.04 2.65
N TYR A 65 20.07 3.83 3.62
CA TYR A 65 19.23 4.50 4.62
C TYR A 65 19.17 5.99 4.37
N PRO A 66 18.03 6.64 4.67
CA PRO A 66 17.89 8.08 4.54
C PRO A 66 18.79 8.80 5.53
N THR A 67 19.30 9.97 5.12
CA THR A 67 20.07 10.83 6.04
C THR A 67 19.12 11.61 6.97
N PRO A 68 19.59 12.08 8.15
CA PRO A 68 18.78 12.90 9.04
C PRO A 68 18.20 14.16 8.37
N ALA A 69 18.90 14.75 7.40
CA ALA A 69 18.42 15.90 6.63
C ALA A 69 17.24 15.54 5.73
N GLU A 70 17.27 14.35 5.11
CA GLU A 70 16.18 13.84 4.29
C GLU A 70 14.93 13.57 5.13
N ILE A 71 15.10 12.88 6.26
CA ILE A 71 14.02 12.63 7.22
C ILE A 71 13.42 13.97 7.68
N SER A 72 14.26 14.95 8.05
CA SER A 72 13.78 16.26 8.50
C SER A 72 12.99 16.99 7.43
N ALA A 73 13.41 16.92 6.16
CA ALA A 73 12.69 17.53 5.04
C ALA A 73 11.32 16.86 4.81
N ASP A 74 11.24 15.54 4.93
CA ASP A 74 9.98 14.80 4.82
C ASP A 74 9.03 15.17 5.98
N LEU A 75 9.55 15.23 7.21
CA LEU A 75 8.76 15.61 8.39
C LEU A 75 8.26 17.06 8.31
N ALA A 76 9.08 17.98 7.81
CA ALA A 76 8.66 19.36 7.52
C ALA A 76 7.46 19.36 6.57
N MET A 77 7.53 18.61 5.47
CA MET A 77 6.43 18.51 4.50
C MET A 77 5.17 17.89 5.12
N LEU A 78 5.31 16.79 5.87
CA LEU A 78 4.17 16.11 6.51
C LEU A 78 3.51 16.96 7.60
N SER A 79 4.27 17.80 8.28
CA SER A 79 3.76 18.68 9.35
C SER A 79 2.68 19.66 8.91
N HIS A 80 2.61 19.96 7.60
CA HIS A 80 1.54 20.78 7.02
C HIS A 80 0.18 20.07 6.96
N TYR A 81 0.15 18.74 7.04
CA TYR A 81 -1.05 17.93 6.86
C TYR A 81 -1.47 17.17 8.11
N THR A 82 -0.53 16.85 9.00
CA THR A 82 -0.80 16.13 10.24
C THR A 82 0.25 16.43 11.31
N HIS A 83 -0.16 16.25 12.58
CA HIS A 83 0.74 16.25 13.74
C HIS A 83 1.04 14.84 14.24
N ARG A 84 0.74 13.78 13.47
CA ARG A 84 0.90 12.40 13.93
C ARG A 84 1.48 11.52 12.82
N ILE A 85 2.52 10.76 13.16
CA ILE A 85 3.07 9.73 12.29
C ILE A 85 3.21 8.41 13.04
N ARG A 86 3.22 7.31 12.29
CA ARG A 86 3.54 5.97 12.77
C ARG A 86 4.73 5.43 12.00
N THR A 87 5.71 4.87 12.70
CA THR A 87 6.82 4.11 12.10
C THR A 87 6.64 2.61 12.35
N TYR A 88 7.36 1.79 11.59
CA TYR A 88 7.26 0.34 11.66
C TYR A 88 8.42 -0.31 12.42
N ALA A 89 9.60 0.32 12.38
CA ALA A 89 10.82 -0.15 13.01
C ALA A 89 11.46 1.01 13.76
N SER A 90 12.22 0.69 14.81
CA SER A 90 12.93 1.64 15.66
C SER A 90 14.43 1.61 15.42
N LEU A 91 14.99 0.48 14.93
CA LEU A 91 16.43 0.38 14.67
C LEU A 91 16.92 1.14 13.44
N GLN A 92 16.10 1.20 12.40
CA GLN A 92 16.55 1.68 11.09
C GLN A 92 16.61 3.21 11.00
N THR A 93 15.77 3.89 11.78
CA THR A 93 15.64 5.36 11.78
C THR A 93 15.37 5.90 13.20
N PRO A 94 16.28 5.63 14.16
CA PRO A 94 16.10 6.00 15.57
C PRO A 94 16.01 7.53 15.79
N GLU A 95 16.43 8.34 14.83
CA GLU A 95 16.36 9.79 14.90
C GLU A 95 14.96 10.37 14.69
N ILE A 96 13.99 9.60 14.13
CA ILE A 96 12.65 10.11 13.79
C ILE A 96 11.95 10.75 15.00
N PRO A 97 11.86 10.12 16.19
CA PRO A 97 11.23 10.74 17.35
C PRO A 97 11.86 12.09 17.72
N ARG A 98 13.19 12.21 17.63
CA ARG A 98 13.91 13.45 17.93
C ARG A 98 13.63 14.52 16.87
N LEU A 99 13.68 14.17 15.59
CA LEU A 99 13.44 15.12 14.49
C LEU A 99 11.97 15.57 14.44
N ALA A 100 11.02 14.66 14.66
CA ALA A 100 9.58 14.94 14.63
C ALA A 100 9.17 15.96 15.71
N ARG A 101 9.84 15.96 16.87
CA ARG A 101 9.62 16.97 17.93
C ARG A 101 9.88 18.40 17.45
N ASN A 102 10.84 18.60 16.54
CA ASN A 102 11.14 19.94 15.98
C ASN A 102 9.96 20.52 15.18
N TYR A 103 9.03 19.65 14.73
CA TYR A 103 7.85 20.02 13.95
C TYR A 103 6.54 19.87 14.75
N GLY A 104 6.62 19.66 16.07
CA GLY A 104 5.44 19.47 16.92
C GLY A 104 4.65 18.20 16.61
N MET A 105 5.29 17.18 16.03
CA MET A 105 4.64 15.94 15.65
C MET A 105 4.76 14.87 16.75
N HIS A 106 3.72 14.09 16.92
CA HIS A 106 3.71 12.89 17.76
C HIS A 106 4.05 11.65 16.93
N VAL A 107 4.91 10.80 17.46
CA VAL A 107 5.35 9.56 16.81
C VAL A 107 4.78 8.37 17.57
N MET A 108 3.97 7.55 16.88
CA MET A 108 3.71 6.17 17.29
C MET A 108 4.85 5.31 16.77
N ALA A 109 5.89 5.15 17.58
CA ALA A 109 7.03 4.32 17.23
C ALA A 109 6.64 2.83 17.27
N GLY A 110 7.19 2.05 16.32
CA GLY A 110 6.95 0.62 16.19
C GLY A 110 8.25 -0.18 16.28
N ALA A 111 8.14 -1.42 16.75
CA ALA A 111 9.21 -2.41 16.70
C ALA A 111 8.86 -3.46 15.63
N TRP A 112 9.78 -3.72 14.71
CA TRP A 112 9.58 -4.73 13.66
C TRP A 112 9.95 -6.10 14.20
N LEU A 113 8.96 -7.00 14.36
CA LEU A 113 9.18 -8.33 14.92
C LEU A 113 9.11 -9.41 13.84
N ASP A 114 10.10 -10.30 13.82
CA ASP A 114 10.15 -11.46 12.94
C ASP A 114 10.63 -12.73 13.67
N SER A 115 11.11 -13.73 12.92
CA SER A 115 11.59 -15.00 13.48
C SER A 115 12.94 -14.91 14.22
N ASP A 116 13.76 -13.89 13.97
CA ASP A 116 15.03 -13.67 14.69
C ASP A 116 14.78 -12.95 16.02
N LYS A 117 14.75 -13.72 17.10
CA LYS A 117 14.56 -13.21 18.47
C LYS A 117 15.59 -12.18 18.90
N ARG A 118 16.84 -12.26 18.39
CA ARG A 118 17.88 -11.28 18.75
C ARG A 118 17.66 -9.95 18.05
N HIS A 119 17.13 -9.97 16.83
CA HIS A 119 16.71 -8.74 16.15
C HIS A 119 15.51 -8.14 16.89
N ASN A 120 14.49 -8.94 17.22
CA ASN A 120 13.33 -8.47 17.97
C ASN A 120 13.70 -7.76 19.29
N GLU A 121 14.64 -8.32 20.05
CA GLU A 121 15.12 -7.70 21.29
C GLU A 121 15.74 -6.33 21.04
N LYS A 122 16.54 -6.18 19.97
CA LYS A 122 17.13 -4.89 19.58
C LYS A 122 16.06 -3.88 19.16
N GLU A 123 15.04 -4.29 18.41
CA GLU A 123 13.93 -3.40 18.03
C GLU A 123 13.14 -2.94 19.25
N LEU A 124 12.92 -3.82 20.22
CA LEU A 124 12.23 -3.47 21.46
C LEU A 124 13.06 -2.52 22.32
N GLN A 125 14.38 -2.75 22.44
CA GLN A 125 15.28 -1.84 23.16
C GLN A 125 15.30 -0.45 22.50
N ALA A 126 15.46 -0.39 21.18
CA ALA A 126 15.46 0.87 20.43
C ALA A 126 14.11 1.61 20.47
N LEU A 127 13.01 0.91 20.74
CA LEU A 127 11.68 1.52 20.90
C LEU A 127 11.50 2.17 22.28
N ILE A 128 12.15 1.64 23.32
CA ILE A 128 11.97 2.04 24.72
C ILE A 128 12.93 3.17 25.13
N GLU A 129 14.14 3.18 24.58
CA GLU A 129 15.16 4.21 24.81
C GLU A 129 14.77 5.61 24.26
#